data_AF-A0A957NS06-F1
#
_entry.id   AF-A0A957NS06-F1
#
_cell.length_a   1.000
_cell.length_b   1.000
_cell.length_c   1.000
_cell.angle_alpha   90.00
_cell.angle_beta   90.00
_cell.angle_gamma   90.00
#
_symmetry.space_group_name_H-M   'P 1'
#
loop_
_entity.id
_entity.type
_entity.pdbx_description
1 polymer ?
#
loop_
_entity_poly.entity_id
_entity_poly.type
_entity_poly.pdbx_seq_one_letter_code
_entity_poly.pdbx_strand_id
1 'polypeptide(L)'
;RLQTSWRRATANLVAPLTNHSNTNLYVEIDGASAHADQRFEFATPGAVAPQIGRTSFMLTPGQTMHVACRITPQSRPLFGLGARKTPFRISAHGA
;
A
#
# COMPACT_ATOMS: atom_id res chain seq x y z
N ARG A 1 10.86 -12.76 5.16
CA ARG A 1 10.83 -12.60 6.64
C ARG A 1 10.89 -11.09 6.92
N LEU A 2 9.79 -10.45 7.29
CA LEU A 2 9.75 -9.00 7.52
C LEU A 2 10.49 -8.66 8.82
N GLN A 3 11.57 -7.90 8.74
CA GLN A 3 12.19 -7.26 9.90
C GLN A 3 11.52 -5.90 10.13
N THR A 4 10.85 -5.74 11.27
CA THR A 4 10.38 -4.44 11.75
C THR A 4 11.23 -4.04 12.96
N SER A 5 11.93 -2.92 12.87
CA SER A 5 12.69 -2.37 14.00
C SER A 5 11.72 -1.70 14.98
N TRP A 6 11.82 -2.06 16.26
CA TRP A 6 10.94 -1.62 17.38
C TRP A 6 10.99 -0.11 17.71
N ARG A 7 11.66 0.71 16.88
CA ARG A 7 11.81 2.17 17.07
C ARG A 7 11.02 3.03 16.08
N ARG A 8 10.43 2.45 15.02
CA ARG A 8 9.68 3.23 14.02
C ARG A 8 8.23 2.78 14.02
N ALA A 9 7.34 3.68 14.44
CA ALA A 9 5.89 3.51 14.34
C ALA A 9 5.43 3.31 12.88
N THR A 10 6.27 3.65 11.91
CA THR A 10 6.00 3.53 10.48
C THR A 10 6.42 2.17 9.93
N ALA A 11 5.48 1.47 9.29
CA ALA A 11 5.77 0.29 8.47
C ALA A 11 6.00 0.68 7.00
N ASN A 12 6.92 0.01 6.32
CA ASN A 12 7.13 0.14 4.88
C ASN A 12 6.97 -1.24 4.23
N LEU A 13 6.23 -1.29 3.13
CA LEU A 13 5.96 -2.49 2.34
C LEU A 13 6.25 -2.17 0.87
N VAL A 14 6.77 -3.14 0.13
CA VAL A 14 6.81 -3.07 -1.34
C VAL A 14 6.07 -4.29 -1.86
N ALA A 15 4.98 -4.06 -2.60
CA ALA A 15 4.14 -5.09 -3.16
C ALA A 15 4.37 -5.17 -4.69
N PRO A 16 4.88 -6.30 -5.23
CA PRO A 16 4.91 -6.53 -6.66
C PRO A 16 3.49 -6.88 -7.14
N LEU A 17 3.01 -6.17 -8.15
CA LEU A 17 1.73 -6.41 -8.81
C LEU A 17 1.98 -6.72 -10.28
N THR A 18 1.69 -7.95 -10.67
CA THR A 18 1.92 -8.45 -12.03
C THR A 18 0.58 -8.68 -12.73
N ASN A 19 0.41 -8.12 -13.92
CA ASN A 19 -0.75 -8.41 -14.76
C ASN A 19 -0.50 -9.70 -15.56
N HIS A 20 -1.15 -10.79 -15.16
CA HIS A 20 -1.12 -12.07 -15.86
C HIS A 20 -2.25 -12.26 -16.88
N SER A 21 -3.11 -11.25 -17.07
CA SER A 21 -4.15 -11.29 -18.11
C SER A 21 -3.56 -10.99 -19.50
N ASN A 22 -4.41 -11.14 -20.51
CA ASN A 22 -4.11 -10.77 -21.90
C ASN A 22 -4.65 -9.37 -22.27
N THR A 23 -5.17 -8.60 -21.31
CA THR A 23 -5.71 -7.25 -21.52
C THR A 23 -5.09 -6.24 -20.55
N ASN A 24 -5.24 -4.95 -20.85
CA ASN A 24 -4.85 -3.91 -19.91
C ASN A 24 -5.73 -3.97 -18.66
N LEU A 25 -5.10 -3.80 -17.50
CA LEU A 25 -5.77 -3.84 -16.20
C LEU A 25 -5.70 -2.46 -15.55
N TYR A 26 -6.85 -1.90 -15.17
CA TYR A 26 -6.90 -0.73 -14.30
C TYR A 26 -6.92 -1.19 -12.85
N VAL A 27 -5.90 -0.79 -12.09
CA VAL A 27 -5.71 -1.17 -10.69
C VAL A 27 -5.98 0.04 -9.81
N GLU A 28 -6.80 -0.16 -8.77
CA GLU A 28 -7.03 0.79 -7.69
C GLU A 28 -6.64 0.14 -6.36
N ILE A 29 -5.82 0.84 -5.57
CA ILE A 29 -5.39 0.41 -4.25
C ILE A 29 -5.91 1.41 -3.24
N ASP A 30 -6.59 0.90 -2.22
CA ASP A 30 -7.15 1.66 -1.12
C ASP A 30 -6.57 1.21 0.22
N GLY A 31 -5.98 2.16 0.95
CA GLY A 31 -5.62 1.97 2.35
C GLY A 31 -6.87 2.11 3.22
N ALA A 32 -7.26 1.03 3.90
CA ALA A 32 -8.41 1.04 4.81
C ALA A 32 -7.95 0.88 6.26
N SER A 33 -8.19 1.86 7.12
CA SER A 33 -8.05 1.68 8.57
C SER A 33 -9.43 1.60 9.22
N ALA A 34 -9.66 0.56 10.02
CA ALA A 34 -10.86 0.44 10.85
C ALA A 34 -10.95 1.51 11.94
N HIS A 35 -9.88 2.25 12.22
CA HIS A 35 -9.80 3.19 13.34
C HIS A 35 -9.41 4.61 12.93
N ALA A 36 -9.32 4.91 11.63
CA ALA A 36 -8.87 6.20 11.08
C ALA A 36 -7.56 6.75 11.69
N ASP A 37 -6.79 5.89 12.36
CA ASP A 37 -5.61 6.23 13.15
C ASP A 37 -4.32 6.06 12.35
N GLN A 38 -4.41 5.81 11.05
CA GLN A 38 -3.29 5.42 10.21
C GLN A 38 -3.36 6.07 8.84
N ARG A 39 -2.22 6.63 8.44
CA ARG A 39 -2.01 7.25 7.14
C ARG A 39 -1.27 6.29 6.23
N PHE A 40 -1.87 6.00 5.09
CA PHE A 40 -1.27 5.23 4.01
C PHE A 40 -0.72 6.18 2.95
N GLU A 41 0.51 5.95 2.52
CA GLU A 41 1.15 6.67 1.42
C GLU A 41 1.66 5.65 0.41
N PHE A 42 1.20 5.76 -0.84
CA PHE A 42 1.56 4.87 -1.93
C PHE A 42 2.48 5.60 -2.90
N ALA A 43 3.61 5.01 -3.23
CA ALA A 43 4.50 5.47 -4.27
C ALA A 43 4.53 4.44 -5.40
N THR A 44 4.17 4.89 -6.59
CA THR A 44 4.21 4.12 -7.83
C THR A 44 5.28 4.68 -8.76
N PRO A 45 5.97 3.84 -9.54
CA PRO A 45 6.87 4.30 -10.60
C PRO A 45 6.18 5.30 -11.53
N GLY A 46 6.79 6.48 -11.72
CA GLY A 46 6.25 7.55 -12.57
C GLY A 46 5.34 8.56 -11.86
N ALA A 47 4.94 8.32 -10.60
CA ALA A 47 4.24 9.34 -9.81
C ALA A 47 5.22 10.42 -9.32
N VAL A 48 4.83 11.70 -9.44
CA VAL A 48 5.64 12.84 -9.00
C VAL A 48 5.76 12.91 -7.48
N ALA A 49 4.75 12.43 -6.75
CA ALA A 49 4.72 12.41 -5.30
C ALA A 49 3.95 11.18 -4.78
N PRO A 50 4.18 10.77 -3.52
CA PRO A 50 3.37 9.73 -2.88
C PRO A 50 1.89 10.14 -2.81
N GLN A 51 1.01 9.21 -3.16
CA GLN A 51 -0.43 9.38 -3.11
C GLN A 51 -0.98 8.91 -1.77
N ILE A 52 -1.85 9.71 -1.15
CA ILE A 52 -2.33 9.47 0.22
C ILE A 52 -3.64 8.71 0.18
N GLY A 53 -3.72 7.61 0.93
CA GLY A 53 -4.95 6.83 1.14
C GLY A 53 -5.38 5.97 -0.05
N ARG A 54 -5.12 6.41 -1.29
CA ARG A 54 -5.48 5.72 -2.53
C ARG A 54 -4.43 5.93 -3.61
N THR A 55 -4.23 4.93 -4.47
CA THR A 55 -3.50 5.07 -5.73
C THR A 55 -4.17 4.30 -6.85
N SER A 56 -4.05 4.76 -8.09
CA SER A 56 -4.48 3.99 -9.25
C SER A 56 -3.50 4.12 -10.41
N PHE A 57 -3.48 3.08 -11.24
CA PHE A 57 -2.59 2.98 -12.39
C PHE A 57 -3.03 1.87 -13.34
N MET A 58 -2.44 1.86 -14.53
CA MET A 58 -2.67 0.83 -15.53
C MET A 58 -1.49 -0.15 -15.59
N LEU A 59 -1.79 -1.44 -15.75
CA LEU A 59 -0.81 -2.49 -16.02
C LEU A 59 -1.08 -3.11 -17.39
N THR A 60 -0.08 -3.10 -18.27
CA THR A 60 -0.15 -3.85 -19.53
C THR A 60 0.07 -5.35 -19.29
N PRO A 61 -0.38 -6.25 -20.18
CA PRO A 61 -0.11 -7.69 -20.08
C PRO A 61 1.37 -7.99 -19.82
N GLY A 62 1.65 -8.83 -18.83
CA GLY A 62 3.01 -9.22 -18.42
C GLY A 62 3.77 -8.16 -17.61
N GLN A 63 3.26 -6.93 -17.47
CA GLN A 63 3.92 -5.88 -16.72
C GLN A 63 3.86 -6.17 -15.21
N THR A 64 4.98 -5.91 -14.53
CA THR A 64 5.05 -5.90 -13.06
C THR A 64 5.32 -4.48 -12.57
N MET A 65 4.52 -4.02 -11.61
CA MET A 65 4.73 -2.75 -10.92
C MET A 65 5.03 -3.01 -9.45
N HIS A 66 6.08 -2.37 -8.94
CA HIS A 66 6.42 -2.40 -7.51
C HIS A 66 5.79 -1.19 -6.84
N VAL A 67 4.73 -1.41 -6.06
CA VAL A 67 4.07 -0.35 -5.30
C VAL A 67 4.67 -0.29 -3.91
N ALA A 68 5.32 0.82 -3.58
CA ALA A 68 5.78 1.08 -2.23
C ALA A 68 4.63 1.67 -1.40
N CYS A 69 4.38 1.11 -0.23
CA CYS A 69 3.38 1.57 0.72
C CYS A 69 4.06 1.90 2.05
N ARG A 70 3.83 3.12 2.54
CA ARG A 70 4.22 3.56 3.88
C ARG A 70 2.96 3.71 4.73
N ILE A 71 2.96 3.05 5.88
CA ILE A 71 1.85 3.08 6.84
C ILE A 71 2.35 3.77 8.10
N THR A 72 1.81 4.95 8.40
CA THR A 72 2.22 5.75 9.56
C THR A 72 1.03 5.92 10.51
N PRO A 73 1.11 5.45 11.77
CA PRO A 73 0.16 5.77 12.81
C PRO A 73 0.10 7.28 13.03
N GLN A 74 -1.10 7.84 13.05
CA GLN A 74 -1.36 9.25 13.35
C GLN A 74 -1.34 9.53 14.85
N SER A 75 -1.61 8.53 15.67
CA SER A 75 -1.43 8.56 17.12
C SER A 75 -0.29 7.62 17.53
N ARG A 76 0.48 8.03 18.54
CA ARG A 76 1.49 7.12 19.12
C ARG A 76 0.76 5.95 19.76
N PRO A 77 1.08 4.70 19.41
CA PRO A 77 0.54 3.57 20.14
C PRO A 77 0.94 3.72 21.62
N LEU A 78 -0.05 3.69 22.51
CA LEU A 78 0.20 3.69 23.95
C LEU A 78 1.11 2.50 24.28
N PHE A 79 2.17 2.77 25.04
CA PHE A 79 3.15 1.76 25.47
C PHE A 79 2.42 0.50 26.00
N GLY A 80 2.60 -0.64 25.33
CA GLY A 80 2.01 -1.93 25.72
C GLY A 80 1.03 -2.53 24.71
N LEU A 81 0.50 -1.74 23.76
CA LEU A 81 -0.29 -2.28 22.64
C LEU A 81 0.68 -2.74 21.55
N GLY A 82 0.81 -4.07 21.39
CA GLY A 82 1.69 -4.70 20.42
C GLY A 82 1.40 -4.31 18.96
N ALA A 83 2.17 -4.88 18.03
CA ALA A 83 2.03 -4.62 16.59
C ALA A 83 0.58 -4.86 16.12
N ARG A 84 -0.06 -3.81 15.58
CA ARG A 84 -1.42 -3.87 15.04
C ARG A 84 -1.39 -4.29 13.58
N LYS A 85 -2.23 -5.26 13.20
CA LYS A 85 -2.49 -5.57 11.79
C LYS A 85 -3.48 -4.56 11.23
N THR A 86 -3.17 -3.98 10.07
CA THR A 86 -4.07 -3.08 9.39
C THR A 86 -4.36 -3.61 8.00
N PRO A 87 -5.64 -3.80 7.64
CA PRO A 87 -5.99 -4.26 6.31
C PRO A 87 -5.68 -3.20 5.26
N PHE A 88 -5.52 -3.64 4.02
CA PHE A 88 -5.62 -2.78 2.85
C PHE A 88 -6.40 -3.55 1.79
N ARG A 89 -7.02 -2.83 0.86
CA ARG A 89 -7.80 -3.43 -0.22
C ARG A 89 -7.13 -3.10 -1.55
N ILE A 90 -6.97 -4.13 -2.37
CA ILE A 90 -6.59 -3.99 -3.78
C ILE A 90 -7.81 -4.40 -4.59
N SER A 91 -8.24 -3.53 -5.49
CA SER A 91 -9.29 -3.81 -6.46
C SER A 91 -8.70 -3.67 -7.86
N ALA A 92 -9.01 -4.60 -8.74
CA ALA A 92 -8.54 -4.57 -10.11
C ALA A 92 -9.68 -4.92 -11.06
N HIS A 93 -9.77 -4.18 -12.16
CA HIS A 93 -10.84 -4.30 -13.14
C HIS A 93 -10.25 -4.37 -14.54
N GLY A 94 -10.73 -5.33 -15.33
CA GLY A 94 -10.38 -5.43 -16.75
C GLY A 94 -11.05 -4.29 -17.52
N ALA A 95 -10.32 -3.72 -18.47
CA ALA A 95 -10.89 -2.84 -19.48
C ALA A 95 -11.71 -3.64 -20.51
#